data_AF-A0A0Q5IWU7-F1
#
_entry.id   AF-A0A0Q5IWU7-F1
#
_cell.length_a   1.000
_cell.length_b   1.000
_cell.length_c   1.000
_cell.angle_alpha   90.00
_cell.angle_beta   90.00
_cell.angle_gamma   90.00
#
_symmetry.space_group_name_H-M   'P 1'
#
loop_
_entity.id
_entity.type
_entity.pdbx_description
1 polymer ?
#
loop_
_entity_poly.entity_id
_entity_poly.type
_entity_poly.pdbx_seq_one_letter_code
_entity_poly.pdbx_strand_id
1 'polypeptide(L)' 'MADPTTPPTPLPRGIGRPATAALALEGIATLDDVRDRDLDELLRLHGVGPKAIRLLREALASTD' A
#
# COMPACT_ATOMS: atom_id res chain seq x y z
N MET A 1 18.84 1.54 -11.62
CA MET A 1 17.89 2.41 -12.34
C MET A 1 16.66 1.56 -12.60
N ALA A 2 15.59 1.78 -11.85
CA ALA A 2 14.32 1.11 -12.13
C ALA A 2 13.86 1.47 -13.55
N ASP A 3 13.31 0.49 -14.26
CA ASP A 3 12.85 0.63 -15.63
C ASP A 3 11.79 1.76 -15.69
N PRO A 4 11.97 2.80 -16.53
CA PRO A 4 11.07 3.96 -16.54
C PRO A 4 9.69 3.69 -17.17
N THR A 5 9.37 2.45 -17.51
CA THR A 5 8.20 2.12 -18.36
C THR A 5 7.02 1.53 -17.60
N THR A 6 7.20 1.06 -16.35
CA THR A 6 6.08 0.49 -15.59
C THR A 6 5.29 1.61 -14.89
N PRO A 7 4.01 1.81 -15.23
CA PRO A 7 3.19 2.79 -14.52
C PRO A 7 3.03 2.35 -13.06
N PRO A 8 3.14 3.27 -12.10
CA PRO A 8 2.98 2.95 -10.69
C PRO A 8 1.60 2.36 -10.43
N THR A 9 1.56 1.17 -9.85
CA THR A 9 0.29 0.50 -9.54
C THR A 9 -0.40 1.26 -8.40
N PRO A 10 -1.62 1.79 -8.60
CA PRO A 10 -2.30 2.55 -7.56
C PRO A 10 -2.74 1.67 -6.39
N LEU A 11 -2.85 2.24 -5.20
CA LEU A 11 -3.37 1.55 -4.02
C LEU A 11 -4.81 1.02 -4.25
N PRO A 12 -5.17 -0.14 -3.68
CA PRO A 12 -6.47 -0.75 -3.92
C PRO A 12 -7.61 0.11 -3.38
N ARG A 13 -8.66 0.21 -4.21
CA ARG A 13 -9.89 0.94 -3.87
C ARG A 13 -10.60 0.21 -2.73
N GLY A 14 -10.60 0.78 -1.53
CA GLY A 14 -11.28 0.20 -0.36
C GLY A 14 -10.47 0.19 0.94
N ILE A 15 -9.18 0.58 0.89
CA ILE A 15 -8.32 0.76 2.07
C ILE A 15 -8.94 1.72 3.11
N GLY A 16 -9.81 2.62 2.67
CA GLY A 16 -10.50 3.58 3.51
C GLY A 16 -9.67 4.85 3.72
N ARG A 17 -10.35 5.96 3.98
CA ARG A 17 -9.73 7.28 4.18
C ARG A 17 -8.64 7.31 5.25
N PRO A 18 -8.80 6.73 6.47
CA PRO A 18 -7.77 6.83 7.51
C PRO A 18 -6.49 6.09 7.13
N ALA A 19 -6.61 4.89 6.57
CA ALA A 19 -5.45 4.12 6.14
C ALA A 19 -4.76 4.76 4.93
N THR A 20 -5.52 5.32 3.98
CA THR A 20 -4.95 6.07 2.84
C THR A 20 -4.16 7.28 3.32
N ALA A 21 -4.69 8.00 4.31
CA ALA A 21 -3.99 9.15 4.89
C ALA A 21 -2.71 8.72 5.63
N ALA A 22 -2.78 7.66 6.43
CA ALA A 22 -1.61 7.13 7.14
C ALA A 22 -0.50 6.66 6.18
N LEU A 23 -0.85 5.95 5.11
CA LEU A 23 0.08 5.55 4.06
C LEU A 23 0.71 6.77 3.38
N ALA A 24 -0.09 7.78 3.04
CA ALA A 24 0.40 9.01 2.44
C ALA A 24 1.36 9.80 3.36
N LEU A 25 1.15 9.77 4.68
CA LEU A 25 2.06 10.38 5.65
C LEU A 25 3.44 9.70 5.67
N GLU A 26 3.48 8.38 5.44
CA GLU A 26 4.71 7.60 5.30
C GLU A 26 5.33 7.69 3.90
N GLY A 27 4.74 8.48 2.99
CA GLY A 27 5.19 8.63 1.60
C GLY A 27 4.78 7.48 0.68
N ILE A 28 3.84 6.63 1.11
CA ILE A 28 3.36 5.47 0.35
C ILE A 28 2.13 5.90 -0.45
N ALA A 29 2.28 5.94 -1.78
CA ALA A 29 1.19 6.33 -2.68
C ALA A 29 0.79 5.20 -3.65
N THR A 30 1.61 4.16 -3.75
CA THR A 30 1.49 3.10 -4.75
C THR A 30 1.66 1.71 -4.12
N LEU A 31 1.22 0.67 -4.81
CA LEU A 31 1.47 -0.72 -4.41
C LEU A 31 2.96 -1.08 -4.48
N ASP A 32 3.74 -0.39 -5.31
CA ASP A 32 5.18 -0.58 -5.39
C ASP A 32 5.86 -0.08 -4.11
N ASP A 33 5.48 1.11 -3.63
CA ASP A 33 5.93 1.62 -2.33
C ASP A 33 5.57 0.68 -1.18
N VAL A 34 4.43 -0.02 -1.30
CA VAL A 34 4.02 -1.04 -0.32
C VAL A 34 4.86 -2.31 -0.44
N ARG A 35 5.31 -2.70 -1.65
CA ARG A 35 6.20 -3.86 -1.84
C ARG A 35 7.55 -3.67 -1.15
N ASP A 36 8.05 -2.44 -1.15
CA ASP A 36 9.30 -2.07 -0.48
C ASP A 36 9.16 -1.94 1.05
N ARG A 37 7.95 -2.15 1.60
CA ARG A 37 7.63 -2.00 3.02
C ARG A 37 7.06 -3.28 3.61
N ASP A 38 7.21 -3.41 4.92
CA ASP A 38 6.67 -4.56 5.64
C ASP A 38 5.20 -4.33 6.04
N LEU A 39 4.32 -5.27 5.69
CA LEU A 39 2.88 -5.14 5.97
C LEU A 39 2.57 -5.11 7.47
N ASP A 40 3.37 -5.75 8.32
CA ASP A 40 3.21 -5.70 9.77
C ASP A 40 3.63 -4.34 10.34
N GLU A 41 4.60 -3.65 9.72
CA GLU A 41 4.90 -2.25 10.05
C GLU A 41 3.75 -1.33 9.66
N LEU A 42 3.19 -1.50 8.46
CA LEU A 42 2.03 -0.72 8.02
C LEU A 42 0.83 -0.92 8.95
N LEU A 43 0.63 -2.12 9.50
CA LEU A 43 -0.45 -2.40 10.46
C LEU A 43 -0.30 -1.63 11.77
N ARG A 44 0.92 -1.20 12.14
CA ARG A 44 1.16 -0.40 13.35
C ARG A 44 0.84 1.07 13.14
N LEU A 45 0.68 1.53 11.89
CA LEU A 45 0.37 2.93 11.58
C LEU A 45 -1.03 3.28 12.08
N HIS A 46 -1.14 4.43 12.75
CA HIS A 46 -2.41 4.92 13.27
C HIS A 46 -3.39 5.20 12.12
N GLY A 47 -4.46 4.42 12.05
CA GLY A 47 -5.48 4.51 11.00
C GLY A 47 -5.39 3.41 9.94
N VAL A 48 -4.31 2.62 9.91
CA VAL A 48 -4.21 1.41 9.08
C VAL A 48 -4.79 0.23 9.85
N GLY A 49 -5.98 -0.19 9.43
CA GLY A 49 -6.65 -1.35 10.03
C GLY A 49 -6.29 -2.67 9.35
N PRO A 50 -6.63 -3.82 9.98
CA PRO A 50 -6.43 -5.15 9.40
C PRO A 50 -7.12 -5.33 8.04
N LYS A 51 -8.21 -4.60 7.79
CA LYS A 51 -8.87 -4.56 6.48
C LYS A 51 -7.98 -3.94 5.39
N ALA A 52 -7.27 -2.85 5.69
CA ALA A 52 -6.37 -2.22 4.75
C ALA A 52 -5.23 -3.16 4.37
N ILE A 53 -4.64 -3.84 5.36
CA ILE A 53 -3.57 -4.83 5.13
C ILE A 53 -4.05 -6.01 4.28
N ARG A 54 -5.26 -6.52 4.52
CA ARG A 54 -5.85 -7.57 3.67
C ARG A 54 -5.95 -7.14 2.22
N LEU A 55 -6.47 -5.95 1.96
CA LEU A 55 -6.60 -5.41 0.60
C LEU A 55 -5.24 -5.17 -0.06
N LEU A 56 -4.26 -4.66 0.69
CA LEU A 56 -2.89 -4.50 0.20
C LEU A 56 -2.30 -5.85 -0.20
N ARG A 57 -2.39 -6.86 0.68
CA ARG A 57 -1.91 -8.21 0.40
C ARG A 57 -2.58 -8.83 -0.82
N GLU A 58 -3.90 -8.70 -0.95
CA GLU A 58 -4.66 -9.21 -2.11
C GLU A 58 -4.22 -8.52 -3.41
N ALA A 59 -4.04 -7.20 -3.38
CA ALA A 59 -3.62 -6.45 -4.56
C ALA A 59 -2.15 -6.73 -4.95
N LEU A 60 -1.27 -6.92 -3.96
CA LEU A 60 0.11 -7.39 -4.18
C LEU A 60 0.13 -8.76 -4.84
N ALA A 61 -0.66 -9.72 -4.34
CA ALA A 61 -0.77 -11.06 -4.90
C ALA A 61 -1.42 -11.09 -6.30
N SER A 62 -2.22 -10.08 -6.64
CA SER A 62 -2.86 -9.96 -7.97
C SER A 62 -1.95 -9.31 -9.01
N THR A 63 -0.89 -8.64 -8.58
CA THR A 63 0.06 -7.90 -9.44
C THR A 63 1.39 -8.62 -9.58
N ASP A 64 1.55 -9.81 -8.98
CA ASP A 64 2.75 -10.67 -9.07
C ASP A 64 2.53 -11.80 -10.08
#